data_AF-B8MU19-F1
#
_entry.id   AF-B8MU19-F1
#
_cell.length_a   1.000
_cell.length_b   1.000
_cell.length_c   1.000
_cell.angle_alpha   90.00
_cell.angle_beta   90.00
_cell.angle_gamma   90.00
#
_symmetry.space_group_name_H-M   'P 1'
#
loop_
_entity.id
_entity.type
_entity.pdbx_description
1 polymer ?
#
loop_
_entity_poly.entity_id
_entity_poly.type
_entity_poly.pdbx_seq_one_letter_code
_entity_poly.pdbx_strand_id
1 'polypeptide(L)'
;MSRASKVTLAATTLATAGMIYFVHWSQEADRAAMHAGVERDEERQRIKRERQADFEMQRRLEEEYRKIQNVSEGQNDNTSRGLGHGS
;
A
#
# COMPACT_ATOMS: atom_id res chain seq x y z
N MET A 1 -42.59 19.62 43.86
CA MET A 1 -41.40 18.91 43.34
C MET A 1 -40.29 18.94 44.38
N SER A 2 -39.83 17.78 44.84
CA SER A 2 -38.71 17.65 45.79
C SER A 2 -37.40 18.18 45.20
N ARG A 3 -36.51 18.72 46.05
CA ARG A 3 -35.16 19.18 45.66
C ARG A 3 -34.34 18.05 45.02
N ALA A 4 -34.48 16.83 45.52
CA ALA A 4 -33.80 15.66 44.99
C ALA A 4 -34.18 15.41 43.51
N SER A 5 -35.48 15.46 43.18
CA SER A 5 -35.95 15.24 41.81
C SER A 5 -35.45 16.31 40.83
N LYS A 6 -35.32 17.57 41.27
CA LYS A 6 -34.75 18.65 40.45
C LYS A 6 -33.26 18.44 40.19
N VAL A 7 -32.52 18.01 41.20
CA VAL A 7 -31.08 17.72 41.07
C VAL A 7 -30.86 16.54 40.12
N THR A 8 -31.63 15.46 40.26
CA THR A 8 -31.54 14.31 39.36
C THR A 8 -31.83 14.72 37.91
N LEU A 9 -32.90 15.49 37.69
CA LEU A 9 -33.25 15.96 36.35
C LEU A 9 -32.16 16.84 35.74
N ALA A 10 -31.59 17.76 36.52
CA ALA A 10 -30.49 18.61 36.06
C ALA A 10 -29.22 17.81 35.78
N ALA A 11 -28.90 16.81 36.61
CA ALA A 11 -27.73 15.97 36.42
C ALA A 11 -27.84 15.13 35.14
N THR A 12 -29.00 14.52 34.89
CA THR A 12 -29.18 13.70 33.68
C THR A 12 -29.21 14.53 32.41
N THR A 13 -29.81 15.73 32.43
CA THR A 13 -29.77 16.61 31.25
C THR A 13 -28.36 17.11 30.95
N LEU A 14 -27.58 17.48 31.98
CA LEU A 14 -26.18 17.88 31.82
C LEU A 14 -25.32 16.72 31.31
N ALA A 15 -25.51 15.51 31.84
CA ALA A 15 -24.78 14.33 31.38
C ALA A 15 -25.05 14.04 29.91
N THR A 16 -26.32 14.07 29.48
CA THR A 16 -26.70 13.86 28.07
C THR A 16 -26.09 14.93 27.16
N ALA A 17 -26.19 16.21 27.54
CA ALA A 17 -25.58 17.30 26.77
C ALA A 17 -24.05 17.14 26.68
N GLY A 18 -23.41 16.74 27.78
CA GLY A 18 -21.97 16.48 27.82
C GLY A 18 -21.54 15.35 26.90
N MET A 19 -22.30 14.25 26.82
CA MET A 19 -22.01 13.15 25.89
C MET A 19 -22.09 13.60 24.43
N ILE A 20 -23.14 14.35 24.07
CA ILE A 20 -23.31 14.87 22.71
C ILE A 20 -22.11 15.77 22.34
N TYR A 21 -21.76 16.69 23.23
CA TYR A 21 -20.60 17.56 23.04
C TYR A 21 -19.30 16.76 22.86
N PHE A 22 -19.07 15.77 23.72
CA PHE A 22 -17.89 14.91 23.66
C PHE A 22 -17.78 14.16 22.32
N VAL A 23 -18.88 13.61 21.83
CA VAL A 23 -18.90 12.91 20.54
C VAL A 23 -18.57 13.87 19.38
N HIS A 24 -19.13 15.07 19.36
CA HIS A 24 -18.81 16.06 18.32
C HIS A 24 -17.33 16.45 18.35
N TRP A 25 -16.77 16.68 19.53
CA TRP A 25 -15.34 16.96 19.69
C TRP A 25 -14.47 15.78 19.22
N SER A 26 -14.84 14.55 19.58
CA SER A 26 -14.11 13.34 19.15
C SER A 26 -14.17 13.14 17.64
N GLN A 27 -15.34 13.37 17.01
CA GLN A 27 -15.49 13.27 15.55
C GLN A 27 -14.59 14.27 14.81
N GLU A 28 -14.41 15.48 15.35
CA GLU A 28 -13.53 16.48 14.76
C GLU A 28 -12.06 16.11 14.88
N ALA A 29 -11.65 15.54 16.02
CA ALA A 29 -10.31 14.98 16.21
C ALA A 29 -10.03 13.82 15.23
N ASP A 30 -10.99 12.92 15.04
CA ASP A 30 -10.90 11.81 14.09
C ASP A 30 -10.82 12.30 12.64
N ARG A 31 -11.58 13.35 12.30
CA ARG A 31 -11.52 13.99 10.97
C ARG A 31 -10.14 14.59 10.69
N ALA A 32 -9.51 15.24 11.67
CA ALA A 32 -8.15 15.75 11.53
C ALA A 32 -7.14 14.61 11.32
N ALA A 33 -7.30 13.48 12.01
CA ALA A 33 -6.46 12.31 11.84
C ALA A 33 -6.61 11.69 10.43
N MET A 34 -7.81 11.68 9.85
CA MET A 34 -8.03 11.18 8.49
C MET A 34 -7.30 12.01 7.42
N HIS A 35 -7.21 13.33 7.56
CA HIS A 35 -6.43 14.17 6.65
C HIS A 35 -4.93 13.80 6.67
N ALA A 36 -4.37 13.55 7.86
CA ALA A 36 -2.99 13.10 8.01
C ALA A 36 -2.74 11.67 7.47
N GLY A 37 -3.79 10.87 7.33
CA GLY A 37 -3.75 9.56 6.66
C GLY A 37 -3.64 9.71 5.13
N VAL A 38 -4.43 10.60 4.54
CA VAL A 38 -4.45 10.86 3.09
C VAL A 38 -3.11 11.43 2.61
N GLU A 39 -2.52 12.38 3.34
CA GLU A 39 -1.20 12.94 2.99
C GLU A 39 -0.10 11.87 2.96
N ARG A 40 -0.10 10.94 3.93
CA ARG A 40 0.86 9.81 3.93
C ARG A 40 0.65 8.85 2.76
N ASP A 41 -0.58 8.69 2.28
CA ASP A 41 -0.88 7.85 1.12
C ASP A 41 -0.47 8.52 -0.20
N GLU A 42 -0.52 9.85 -0.30
CA GLU A 42 -0.01 10.60 -1.46
C GLU A 42 1.51 10.46 -1.62
N GLU A 43 2.26 10.55 -0.53
CA GLU A 43 3.72 10.33 -0.55
C GLU A 43 4.07 8.90 -0.99
N ARG A 44 3.34 7.91 -0.49
CA ARG A 44 3.50 6.50 -0.90
C ARG A 44 3.17 6.27 -2.37
N GLN A 45 2.19 7.00 -2.93
CA GLN A 45 1.85 6.93 -4.34
C GLN A 45 2.91 7.59 -5.25
N ARG A 46 3.60 8.65 -4.81
CA ARG A 46 4.74 9.22 -5.55
C ARG A 46 5.89 8.21 -5.70
N ILE A 47 6.30 7.60 -4.59
CA ILE A 47 7.41 6.64 -4.59
C ILE A 47 7.08 5.40 -5.46
N LYS A 48 5.82 4.95 -5.47
CA LYS A 48 5.38 3.86 -6.35
C LYS A 48 5.49 4.21 -7.84
N ARG A 49 5.17 5.45 -8.22
CA ARG A 49 5.27 5.92 -9.61
C ARG A 49 6.72 5.99 -10.09
N GLU A 50 7.63 6.45 -9.23
CA GLU A 50 9.07 6.45 -9.53
C GLU A 50 9.59 5.02 -9.77
N ARG A 51 9.25 4.08 -8.88
CA ARG A 51 9.68 2.68 -9.02
C ARG A 51 9.08 1.97 -10.24
N GLN A 52 7.87 2.35 -10.67
CA GLN A 52 7.28 1.82 -11.91
C GLN A 52 8.00 2.33 -13.15
N ALA A 53 8.37 3.62 -13.18
CA ALA A 53 9.13 4.21 -14.29
C ALA A 53 10.52 3.55 -14.45
N ASP A 54 11.19 3.25 -13.33
CA ASP A 54 12.49 2.55 -13.35
C ASP A 54 12.38 1.13 -13.94
N PHE A 55 11.28 0.43 -13.63
CA PHE A 55 11.03 -0.91 -14.14
C PHE A 55 10.73 -0.91 -15.65
N GLU A 56 9.92 0.05 -16.11
CA GLU A 56 9.62 0.21 -17.54
C GLU A 56 10.85 0.59 -18.37
N MET A 57 11.72 1.44 -17.81
CA MET A 57 12.99 1.81 -18.44
C MET A 57 13.88 0.57 -18.62
N GLN A 58 14.10 -0.20 -17.55
CA GLN A 58 14.90 -1.43 -17.62
C GLN A 58 14.36 -2.42 -18.64
N ARG A 59 13.02 -2.58 -18.71
CA ARG A 59 12.38 -3.46 -19.68
C ARG A 59 12.61 -3.02 -21.12
N ARG A 60 12.55 -1.70 -21.40
CA ARG A 60 12.85 -1.16 -22.74
C ARG A 60 14.32 -1.36 -23.12
N LEU A 61 15.24 -1.13 -22.18
CA LEU A 61 16.66 -1.41 -22.44
C LEU A 61 16.89 -2.90 -22.72
N GLU A 62 16.28 -3.81 -21.96
CA GLU A 62 16.37 -5.26 -22.22
C GLU A 62 15.84 -5.63 -23.62
N GLU A 63 14.69 -5.08 -24.02
CA GLU A 63 14.13 -5.28 -25.36
C GLU A 63 15.03 -4.75 -26.48
N GLU A 64 15.71 -3.62 -26.27
CA GLU A 64 16.69 -3.07 -27.22
C GLU A 64 17.94 -3.95 -27.31
N TYR A 65 18.50 -4.40 -26.19
CA TYR A 65 19.65 -5.31 -26.19
C TYR A 65 19.31 -6.67 -26.83
N ARG A 66 18.10 -7.18 -26.62
CA ARG A 66 17.63 -8.46 -27.21
C ARG A 66 17.42 -8.39 -28.72
N LYS A 67 17.12 -7.22 -29.29
CA LYS A 67 17.04 -7.04 -30.76
C LYS A 67 18.42 -7.11 -31.42
N ILE A 68 19.47 -6.78 -30.69
CA ILE A 68 20.85 -6.77 -31.19
C ILE A 68 21.51 -8.14 -30.99
N GLN A 69 21.12 -8.90 -29.97
CA GLN A 69 21.53 -10.30 -29.81
C GLN A 69 20.54 -11.27 -30.46
N ASN A 70 20.82 -11.64 -31.70
CA ASN A 70 20.50 -12.97 -32.21
C ASN A 70 21.28 -14.01 -31.39
N VAL A 71 20.73 -14.44 -30.26
CA VAL A 71 21.22 -15.63 -29.56
C VAL A 71 21.01 -16.80 -30.51
N SER A 72 22.06 -17.21 -31.22
CA SER A 72 22.15 -18.56 -31.74
C SER A 72 21.92 -19.47 -30.55
N GLU A 73 20.80 -20.21 -30.56
CA GLU A 73 20.63 -21.35 -29.67
C GLU A 73 21.92 -22.16 -29.78
N GLY A 74 22.71 -22.14 -28.71
CA GLY A 74 23.97 -22.85 -28.65
C GLY A 74 23.65 -24.30 -28.94
N GLN A 75 24.00 -24.70 -30.16
CA GLN A 75 24.06 -26.05 -30.64
C GLN A 75 24.72 -26.90 -29.55
N ASN A 76 23.89 -27.55 -28.74
CA ASN A 76 24.32 -28.64 -27.87
C ASN A 76 24.52 -29.86 -28.77
N ASP A 77 25.51 -29.74 -29.67
CA ASP A 77 26.19 -30.85 -30.33
C ASP A 77 27.04 -31.54 -29.26
N ASN A 78 26.36 -32.26 -28.37
CA ASN A 78 27.00 -33.34 -27.63
C ASN A 78 27.14 -34.53 -28.59
N THR A 79 27.96 -34.34 -29.62
CA THR A 79 29.06 -35.22 -30.02
C THR A 79 28.91 -36.60 -29.37
N SER A 80 28.36 -37.59 -30.08
CA SER A 80 29.18 -38.54 -30.85
C SER A 80 30.56 -38.77 -30.24
N ARG A 81 30.61 -39.29 -29.01
CA ARG A 81 31.80 -39.93 -28.41
C ARG A 81 31.34 -41.18 -27.66
N GLY A 82 31.09 -42.25 -28.42
CA GLY A 82 30.75 -43.54 -27.82
C GLY A 82 30.33 -44.62 -28.80
N LEU A 83 30.89 -44.67 -30.02
CA LEU A 83 30.86 -45.90 -30.82
C LEU A 83 32.19 -46.63 -30.64
N GLY A 84 32.11 -47.80 -30.01
CA GLY A 84 33.04 -48.92 -30.17
C GLY A 84 34.13 -49.04 -29.12
N HIS A 85 34.05 -50.08 -28.28
CA HIS A 85 34.90 -51.29 -28.33
C HIS A 85 34.83 -52.05 -26.99
N GLY A 86 34.58 -53.36 -27.00
CA GLY A 86 34.72 -54.20 -25.81
C GLY A 86 33.84 -55.43 -25.82
N SER A 87 34.41 -56.50 -26.38
CA SER A 87 34.01 -57.91 -26.44
C SER A 87 33.34 -58.50 -25.21
#